data_AF-A0A426QM65-F1
#
_entry.id   AF-A0A426QM65-F1
#
_cell.length_a   1.000
_cell.length_b   1.000
_cell.length_c   1.000
_cell.angle_alpha   90.00
_cell.angle_beta   90.00
_cell.angle_gamma   90.00
#
_symmetry.space_group_name_H-M   'P 1'
#
loop_
_entity.id
_entity.type
_entity.pdbx_description
1 polymer ?
#
loop_
_entity_poly.entity_id
_entity_poly.type
_entity_poly.pdbx_seq_one_letter_code
_entity_poly.pdbx_strand_id
1 'polypeptide(L)'
;MATEKDIENKENQIVESDSGVVAGIESRRRLLKGAALTPVLLSLTSRPVLGAECTISGFMSGNVSDHGHDDCACGFTPGAWKTPYVGDGNWNHTPFDPGTCKNQGQGQCNNYNGDGTPFFGPSTFSGSDPHYAGKTLMQVLWLSGNQDPHQFGAHIVAALLNAYAIPGYGMSPADVQAIYANVDANGGAAGGYYMGNNGKMLTVEQVVAFIQSTLCAYQ
;
A
#
# COMPACT_ATOMS: atom_id res chain seq x y z
N MET A 1 10.70 -64.80 -0.35
CA MET A 1 9.61 -64.20 0.44
C MET A 1 10.15 -62.88 0.99
N ALA A 2 9.38 -61.79 0.92
CA ALA A 2 9.74 -60.48 1.47
C ALA A 2 9.19 -60.37 2.93
N THR A 3 9.25 -59.26 3.70
CA THR A 3 9.64 -57.84 3.47
C THR A 3 10.73 -57.44 4.50
N GLU A 4 11.02 -56.21 4.99
CA GLU A 4 10.39 -54.87 4.94
C GLU A 4 11.45 -53.74 4.91
N LYS A 5 11.46 -52.78 5.84
CA LYS A 5 11.91 -51.39 5.61
C LYS A 5 12.42 -50.61 6.84
N ASP A 6 13.34 -49.68 6.56
CA ASP A 6 13.44 -48.27 6.99
C ASP A 6 13.41 -47.87 8.50
N ILE A 7 13.68 -46.56 8.73
CA ILE A 7 13.55 -45.77 9.98
C ILE A 7 14.65 -46.03 11.05
N GLU A 8 15.21 -45.06 11.77
CA GLU A 8 15.48 -43.61 11.59
C GLU A 8 16.35 -43.16 12.81
N ASN A 9 17.22 -42.16 12.65
CA ASN A 9 17.52 -41.10 13.64
C ASN A 9 17.46 -41.45 15.16
N LYS A 10 18.63 -41.67 15.81
CA LYS A 10 18.73 -41.68 17.29
C LYS A 10 20.16 -41.53 17.85
N GLU A 11 20.71 -40.32 17.80
CA GLU A 11 21.77 -39.91 18.74
C GLU A 11 21.43 -38.54 19.34
N ASN A 12 20.98 -38.53 20.59
CA ASN A 12 20.79 -37.33 21.39
C ASN A 12 20.85 -37.71 22.88
N GLN A 13 21.45 -36.83 23.69
CA GLN A 13 21.71 -36.97 25.13
C GLN A 13 22.69 -38.08 25.58
N ILE A 14 23.84 -37.65 26.11
CA ILE A 14 24.39 -38.16 27.38
C ILE A 14 24.68 -36.93 28.26
N VAL A 15 24.50 -37.08 29.58
CA VAL A 15 24.53 -36.00 30.58
C VAL A 15 25.54 -36.34 31.69
N GLU A 16 26.28 -35.31 32.12
CA GLU A 16 27.09 -35.19 33.36
C GLU A 16 28.21 -36.20 33.72
N SER A 17 29.34 -35.60 34.13
CA SER A 17 30.26 -36.05 35.21
C SER A 17 31.09 -37.34 34.99
N ASP A 18 32.28 -37.53 35.59
CA ASP A 18 33.00 -36.79 36.65
C ASP A 18 34.55 -36.86 36.49
N SER A 19 35.27 -36.02 37.26
CA SER A 19 36.66 -36.18 37.75
C SER A 19 37.86 -36.29 36.79
N GLY A 20 38.85 -35.41 37.00
CA GLY A 20 40.15 -35.44 36.30
C GLY A 20 41.07 -34.25 36.60
N VAL A 21 41.35 -33.95 37.88
CA VAL A 21 42.00 -32.69 38.30
C VAL A 21 43.51 -32.62 37.99
N VAL A 22 43.94 -31.51 37.37
CA VAL A 22 45.28 -30.93 37.54
C VAL A 22 45.13 -29.43 37.80
N ALA A 23 45.82 -28.90 38.81
CA ALA A 23 45.74 -27.49 39.21
C ALA A 23 46.85 -26.63 38.55
N GLY A 24 46.67 -25.30 38.35
CA GLY A 24 45.44 -24.52 38.53
C GLY A 24 45.66 -23.00 38.60
N ILE A 25 44.54 -22.25 38.64
CA ILE A 25 44.40 -20.85 39.09
C ILE A 25 45.33 -19.83 38.38
N GLU A 26 44.99 -19.31 37.19
CA GLU A 26 43.90 -18.37 36.90
C GLU A 26 43.99 -17.02 37.68
N SER A 27 44.52 -15.98 37.03
CA SER A 27 44.34 -14.57 37.44
C SER A 27 43.49 -13.83 36.40
N ARG A 28 42.55 -13.00 36.85
CA ARG A 28 41.27 -12.83 36.14
C ARG A 28 41.18 -11.60 35.24
N ARG A 29 40.50 -11.80 34.10
CA ARG A 29 40.08 -10.81 33.10
C ARG A 29 39.30 -9.64 33.76
N ARG A 30 39.98 -8.53 34.07
CA ARG A 30 39.34 -7.29 34.55
C ARG A 30 38.60 -6.55 33.43
N LEU A 31 37.34 -6.91 33.24
CA LEU A 31 36.36 -6.07 32.54
C LEU A 31 35.90 -4.92 33.45
N LEU A 32 35.29 -3.90 32.81
CA LEU A 32 34.56 -2.77 33.42
C LEU A 32 35.37 -1.77 34.26
N LYS A 33 35.69 -0.61 33.65
CA LYS A 33 35.39 0.72 34.21
C LYS A 33 35.62 1.84 33.17
N GLY A 34 34.60 2.70 32.98
CA GLY A 34 34.80 4.09 32.53
C GLY A 34 34.81 4.39 31.02
N ALA A 35 33.69 4.21 30.31
CA ALA A 35 33.23 5.08 29.22
C ALA A 35 31.84 4.65 28.72
N ALA A 36 30.78 5.42 29.03
CA ALA A 36 29.44 5.16 28.50
C ALA A 36 29.26 5.82 27.12
N LEU A 37 29.97 5.32 26.10
CA LEU A 37 29.76 5.73 24.72
C LEU A 37 28.52 5.01 24.16
N THR A 38 27.33 5.55 24.43
CA THR A 38 26.09 5.09 23.81
C THR A 38 26.14 5.35 22.31
N PRO A 39 26.08 4.33 21.43
CA PRO A 39 25.86 4.57 20.01
C PRO A 39 24.47 5.17 19.86
N VAL A 40 24.39 6.44 19.43
CA VAL A 40 23.12 7.05 19.08
C VAL A 40 22.63 6.34 17.82
N LEU A 41 21.59 5.51 17.99
CA LEU A 41 20.88 4.90 16.88
C LEU A 41 20.18 6.02 16.10
N LEU A 42 20.85 6.50 15.07
CA LEU A 42 20.29 7.43 14.10
C LEU A 42 19.25 6.69 13.25
N SER A 43 18.06 6.50 13.83
CA SER A 43 16.85 6.05 13.15
C SER A 43 16.36 7.15 12.20
N LEU A 44 17.14 7.41 11.15
CA LEU A 44 16.74 8.25 10.04
C LEU A 44 15.58 7.52 9.34
N THR A 45 14.36 7.91 9.66
CA THR A 45 13.14 7.42 9.01
C THR A 45 13.04 8.01 7.61
N SER A 46 13.91 7.52 6.72
CA SER A 46 13.96 7.88 5.31
C SER A 46 12.70 7.35 4.61
N ARG A 47 11.58 8.06 4.80
CA ARG A 47 10.58 8.21 3.75
C ARG A 47 11.39 8.70 2.54
N PRO A 48 11.51 7.92 1.45
CA PRO A 48 12.29 8.39 0.32
C PRO A 48 11.61 9.65 -0.20
N VAL A 49 12.34 10.77 -0.21
CA VAL A 49 11.93 11.94 -0.99
C VAL A 49 12.22 11.61 -2.45
N LEU A 50 11.37 10.74 -2.99
CA LEU A 50 11.07 10.77 -4.40
C LEU A 50 10.57 12.20 -4.67
N GLY A 51 11.07 12.84 -5.72
CA GLY A 51 10.32 13.97 -6.30
C GLY A 51 8.91 13.47 -6.62
N ALA A 52 7.91 14.36 -6.58
CA ALA A 52 6.52 13.99 -6.80
C ALA A 52 6.31 13.58 -8.27
N GLU A 53 6.68 12.33 -8.59
CA GLU A 53 6.57 11.76 -9.93
C GLU A 53 5.09 11.59 -10.27
N CYS A 54 4.54 12.56 -10.99
CA CYS A 54 3.11 12.59 -11.31
C CYS A 54 2.63 11.47 -12.24
N THR A 55 3.56 10.69 -12.81
CA THR A 55 3.26 9.59 -13.73
C THR A 55 3.89 8.29 -13.24
N ILE A 56 3.17 7.17 -13.40
CA ILE A 56 3.66 5.84 -13.03
C ILE A 56 4.94 5.47 -13.80
N SER A 57 5.09 5.97 -15.04
CA SER A 57 6.31 5.86 -15.84
C SER A 57 7.52 6.60 -15.24
N GLY A 58 7.32 7.78 -14.66
CA GLY A 58 8.37 8.53 -13.97
C GLY A 58 8.83 7.80 -12.70
N PHE A 59 7.87 7.40 -11.86
CA PHE A 59 8.10 6.56 -10.68
C PHE A 59 8.84 5.25 -11.00
N MET A 60 8.50 4.59 -12.11
CA MET A 60 9.21 3.39 -12.60
C MET A 60 10.58 3.69 -13.23
N SER A 61 10.84 4.93 -13.64
CA SER A 61 12.14 5.37 -14.16
C SER A 61 13.12 5.61 -13.01
N GLY A 62 12.70 6.32 -11.96
CA GLY A 62 13.54 6.73 -10.84
C GLY A 62 14.58 7.80 -11.24
N ASN A 63 14.30 8.55 -12.32
CA ASN A 63 15.23 9.51 -12.90
C ASN A 63 15.09 10.87 -12.21
N VAL A 64 15.71 11.01 -11.04
CA VAL A 64 15.70 12.24 -10.21
C VAL A 64 16.58 13.36 -10.81
N SER A 65 16.46 13.60 -12.12
CA SER A 65 17.07 14.74 -12.79
C SER A 65 16.24 15.99 -12.51
N ASP A 66 16.87 17.00 -11.92
CA ASP A 66 16.25 18.31 -11.69
C ASP A 66 15.94 18.99 -13.04
N HIS A 67 14.71 18.81 -13.48
CA HIS A 67 14.18 19.24 -14.78
C HIS A 67 12.89 20.05 -14.60
N GLY A 68 12.86 20.91 -13.57
CA GLY A 68 11.81 21.92 -13.37
C GLY A 68 10.40 21.31 -13.48
N HIS A 69 10.11 20.31 -12.64
CA HIS A 69 8.81 19.67 -12.65
C HIS A 69 7.72 20.71 -12.41
N ASP A 70 6.67 20.73 -13.26
CA ASP A 70 5.45 21.43 -12.91
C ASP A 70 4.89 20.74 -11.66
N ASP A 71 4.99 21.40 -10.50
CA ASP A 71 4.54 20.86 -9.20
C ASP A 71 3.04 20.51 -9.29
N CYS A 72 2.74 19.22 -9.53
CA CYS A 72 1.37 18.77 -9.69
C CYS A 72 0.57 19.01 -8.41
N ALA A 73 -0.68 19.42 -8.59
CA ALA A 73 -1.57 19.70 -7.48
C ALA A 73 -1.81 18.43 -6.65
N CYS A 74 -1.41 18.47 -5.38
CA CYS A 74 -1.59 17.40 -4.41
C CYS A 74 -2.99 16.76 -4.44
N GLY A 75 -3.05 15.42 -4.49
CA GLY A 75 -4.29 14.68 -4.33
C GLY A 75 -4.81 14.62 -2.89
N PHE A 76 -6.12 14.46 -2.72
CA PHE A 76 -6.73 14.13 -1.44
C PHE A 76 -6.70 12.62 -1.16
N THR A 77 -6.56 12.25 0.12
CA THR A 77 -6.44 10.86 0.53
C THR A 77 -7.76 10.09 0.43
N PRO A 78 -7.74 8.74 0.39
CA PRO A 78 -8.96 7.93 0.50
C PRO A 78 -9.76 8.19 1.78
N GLY A 79 -9.15 8.78 2.82
CA GLY A 79 -9.84 9.22 4.04
C GLY A 79 -10.71 10.46 3.80
N ALA A 80 -10.19 11.47 3.11
CA ALA A 80 -10.91 12.71 2.81
C ALA A 80 -12.12 12.46 1.89
N TRP A 81 -12.01 11.54 0.93
CA TRP A 81 -13.11 11.17 0.03
C TRP A 81 -14.28 10.42 0.69
N LYS A 82 -14.16 9.99 1.95
CA LYS A 82 -15.25 9.27 2.68
C LYS A 82 -16.35 10.20 3.21
N THR A 83 -16.09 11.50 3.29
CA THR A 83 -17.01 12.51 3.82
C THR A 83 -17.44 13.47 2.69
N PRO A 84 -18.33 13.02 1.78
CA PRO A 84 -18.53 13.64 0.46
C PRO A 84 -19.06 15.08 0.47
N TYR A 85 -19.61 15.52 1.61
CA TYR A 85 -20.22 16.83 1.81
C TYR A 85 -19.47 17.72 2.82
N VAL A 86 -18.43 17.21 3.49
CA VAL A 86 -17.67 17.94 4.53
C VAL A 86 -16.19 17.53 4.54
N GLY A 87 -15.28 18.52 4.54
CA GLY A 87 -13.84 18.30 4.38
C GLY A 87 -13.39 18.40 2.91
N ASP A 88 -12.13 18.08 2.67
CA ASP A 88 -11.44 18.45 1.42
C ASP A 88 -11.87 17.61 0.20
N GLY A 89 -12.22 16.33 0.43
CA GLY A 89 -12.70 15.39 -0.58
C GLY A 89 -14.16 15.61 -0.99
N ASN A 90 -14.47 16.79 -1.52
CA ASN A 90 -15.82 17.21 -1.92
C ASN A 90 -16.23 16.62 -3.28
N TRP A 91 -17.21 15.71 -3.29
CA TRP A 91 -17.64 15.00 -4.51
C TRP A 91 -18.32 15.89 -5.54
N ASN A 92 -18.78 17.09 -5.17
CA ASN A 92 -19.42 18.06 -6.08
C ASN A 92 -18.48 18.57 -7.20
N HIS A 93 -17.17 18.31 -7.11
CA HIS A 93 -16.20 18.60 -8.17
C HIS A 93 -15.92 17.39 -9.09
N THR A 94 -16.67 16.30 -8.94
CA THR A 94 -16.55 15.08 -9.74
C THR A 94 -17.86 14.76 -10.47
N PRO A 95 -17.85 13.99 -11.58
CA PRO A 95 -19.06 13.56 -12.26
C PRO A 95 -19.77 12.37 -11.58
N PHE A 96 -19.47 12.09 -10.30
CA PHE A 96 -19.86 10.86 -9.61
C PHE A 96 -20.72 11.13 -8.37
N ASP A 97 -21.57 10.16 -8.05
CA ASP A 97 -22.49 10.19 -6.92
C ASP A 97 -21.99 9.25 -5.80
N PRO A 98 -21.79 9.73 -4.55
CA PRO A 98 -21.43 8.87 -3.42
C PRO A 98 -22.53 7.88 -3.02
N GLY A 99 -23.78 8.11 -3.44
CA GLY A 99 -24.96 7.35 -3.06
C GLY A 99 -25.56 7.77 -1.72
N THR A 100 -26.72 7.20 -1.39
CA THR A 100 -27.47 7.57 -0.19
C THR A 100 -26.83 6.99 1.07
N CYS A 101 -26.58 7.83 2.06
CA CYS A 101 -26.18 7.39 3.39
C CYS A 101 -27.32 6.61 4.08
N LYS A 102 -27.04 5.40 4.59
CA LYS A 102 -28.04 4.59 5.32
C LYS A 102 -28.39 5.13 6.70
N ASN A 103 -27.38 5.66 7.41
CA ASN A 103 -27.49 6.09 8.81
C ASN A 103 -27.00 7.53 8.95
N GLN A 104 -27.89 8.52 8.88
CA GLN A 104 -27.55 9.95 9.01
C GLN A 104 -27.27 10.38 10.46
N GLY A 105 -26.43 9.63 11.18
CA GLY A 105 -26.00 9.94 12.54
C GLY A 105 -24.89 11.00 12.56
N GLN A 106 -25.22 12.20 13.05
CA GLN A 106 -24.26 13.26 13.46
C GLN A 106 -23.04 13.46 12.52
N GLY A 107 -23.30 13.74 11.24
CA GLY A 107 -22.33 14.36 10.33
C GLY A 107 -21.26 13.46 9.70
N GLN A 108 -21.17 12.17 10.06
CA GLN A 108 -20.27 11.21 9.42
C GLN A 108 -21.00 9.94 9.01
N CYS A 109 -21.02 9.65 7.70
CA CYS A 109 -21.62 8.42 7.18
C CYS A 109 -20.55 7.36 6.91
N ASN A 110 -20.69 6.19 7.53
CA ASN A 110 -19.80 5.03 7.35
C ASN A 110 -20.48 3.84 6.63
N ASN A 111 -21.71 4.02 6.12
CA ASN A 111 -22.50 2.96 5.52
C ASN A 111 -23.45 3.53 4.46
N TYR A 112 -23.14 3.29 3.18
CA TYR A 112 -23.86 3.82 2.02
C TYR A 112 -24.66 2.74 1.30
N ASN A 113 -25.76 3.12 0.66
CA ASN A 113 -26.51 2.25 -0.25
C ASN A 113 -25.68 1.85 -1.49
N GLY A 114 -26.24 0.94 -2.29
CA GLY A 114 -25.69 0.52 -3.60
C GLY A 114 -26.25 1.34 -4.77
N ASP A 115 -26.63 2.60 -4.52
CA ASP A 115 -27.31 3.51 -5.44
C ASP A 115 -26.38 4.58 -6.04
N GLY A 116 -25.25 4.87 -5.39
CA GLY A 116 -24.17 5.71 -5.94
C GLY A 116 -23.45 5.08 -7.14
N THR A 117 -22.48 5.81 -7.71
CA THR A 117 -21.78 5.38 -8.93
C THR A 117 -21.08 4.02 -8.74
N PRO A 118 -21.32 3.02 -9.61
CA PRO A 118 -20.69 1.71 -9.52
C PRO A 118 -19.18 1.79 -9.79
N PHE A 119 -18.40 0.98 -9.08
CA PHE A 119 -16.96 0.88 -9.28
C PHE A 119 -16.62 0.39 -10.70
N PHE A 120 -17.36 -0.61 -11.20
CA PHE A 120 -17.30 -1.03 -12.59
C PHE A 120 -18.36 -0.30 -13.43
N GLY A 121 -17.93 0.42 -14.47
CA GLY A 121 -18.81 1.27 -15.28
C GLY A 121 -18.06 2.04 -16.38
N PRO A 122 -18.78 2.59 -17.37
CA PRO A 122 -18.18 3.20 -18.56
C PRO A 122 -17.42 4.51 -18.30
N SER A 123 -17.67 5.15 -17.15
CA SER A 123 -16.97 6.35 -16.67
C SER A 123 -16.11 6.09 -15.43
N THR A 124 -16.12 4.87 -14.91
CA THR A 124 -15.34 4.44 -13.73
C THR A 124 -14.30 3.41 -14.18
N PHE A 125 -14.31 2.18 -13.68
CA PHE A 125 -13.32 1.17 -14.07
C PHE A 125 -13.91 0.09 -14.99
N SER A 126 -13.09 -0.45 -15.89
CA SER A 126 -13.36 -1.68 -16.61
C SER A 126 -12.53 -2.82 -16.00
N GLY A 127 -13.17 -3.94 -15.69
CA GLY A 127 -12.53 -5.07 -15.05
C GLY A 127 -13.52 -6.11 -14.53
N SER A 128 -13.02 -7.06 -13.77
CA SER A 128 -13.82 -8.16 -13.22
C SER A 128 -13.42 -8.63 -11.82
N ASP A 129 -12.51 -7.90 -11.14
CA ASP A 129 -12.04 -8.25 -9.80
C ASP A 129 -13.18 -8.52 -8.79
N PRO A 130 -13.25 -9.74 -8.19
CA PRO A 130 -14.30 -10.10 -7.25
C PRO A 130 -14.28 -9.31 -5.93
N HIS A 131 -13.18 -8.63 -5.59
CA HIS A 131 -13.11 -7.74 -4.43
C HIS A 131 -13.99 -6.48 -4.60
N TYR A 132 -14.23 -6.03 -5.84
CA TYR A 132 -14.98 -4.81 -6.15
C TYR A 132 -16.31 -5.06 -6.90
N ALA A 133 -16.56 -6.31 -7.32
CA ALA A 133 -17.79 -6.70 -8.01
C ALA A 133 -19.06 -6.29 -7.23
N GLY A 134 -19.96 -5.58 -7.93
CA GLY A 134 -21.24 -5.12 -7.39
C GLY A 134 -21.17 -3.97 -6.37
N LYS A 135 -20.01 -3.31 -6.21
CA LYS A 135 -19.83 -2.19 -5.26
C LYS A 135 -19.89 -0.83 -5.95
N THR A 136 -20.18 0.21 -5.17
CA THR A 136 -20.02 1.62 -5.59
C THR A 136 -18.62 2.14 -5.26
N LEU A 137 -18.19 3.24 -5.93
CA LEU A 137 -16.93 3.93 -5.61
C LEU A 137 -16.83 4.24 -4.10
N MET A 138 -17.90 4.77 -3.51
CA MET A 138 -17.96 5.08 -2.08
C MET A 138 -17.85 3.82 -1.22
N GLN A 139 -18.51 2.72 -1.58
CA GLN A 139 -18.36 1.45 -0.85
C GLN A 139 -16.93 0.92 -0.90
N VAL A 140 -16.23 1.07 -2.03
CA VAL A 140 -14.83 0.64 -2.18
C VAL A 140 -13.88 1.44 -1.28
N LEU A 141 -14.08 2.75 -1.11
CA LEU A 141 -13.32 3.56 -0.14
C LEU A 141 -13.44 3.02 1.31
N TRP A 142 -14.56 2.38 1.67
CA TRP A 142 -14.80 1.86 3.03
C TRP A 142 -14.34 0.41 3.25
N LEU A 143 -13.80 -0.27 2.25
CA LEU A 143 -13.24 -1.62 2.38
C LEU A 143 -11.93 -1.62 3.19
N SER A 144 -11.56 -2.78 3.72
CA SER A 144 -10.31 -2.96 4.47
C SER A 144 -9.88 -4.43 4.56
N GLY A 145 -8.60 -4.67 4.84
CA GLY A 145 -8.03 -6.03 4.97
C GLY A 145 -8.27 -6.86 3.71
N ASN A 146 -8.69 -8.11 3.88
CA ASN A 146 -8.94 -9.03 2.77
C ASN A 146 -10.11 -8.62 1.84
N GLN A 147 -10.86 -7.56 2.15
CA GLN A 147 -11.86 -7.01 1.23
C GLN A 147 -11.29 -6.00 0.23
N ASP A 148 -10.14 -5.41 0.56
CA ASP A 148 -9.38 -4.53 -0.34
C ASP A 148 -7.88 -4.74 -0.11
N PRO A 149 -7.30 -5.78 -0.74
CA PRO A 149 -5.90 -6.15 -0.57
C PRO A 149 -4.97 -4.96 -0.87
N HIS A 150 -3.99 -4.75 0.01
CA HIS A 150 -3.06 -3.62 -0.03
C HIS A 150 -3.72 -2.22 -0.05
N GLN A 151 -5.03 -2.14 0.24
CA GLN A 151 -5.88 -0.94 0.08
C GLN A 151 -5.93 -0.38 -1.36
N PHE A 152 -5.76 -1.24 -2.38
CA PHE A 152 -5.67 -0.80 -3.77
C PHE A 152 -6.92 -0.07 -4.27
N GLY A 153 -8.11 -0.62 -3.98
CA GLY A 153 -9.41 -0.07 -4.34
C GLY A 153 -9.63 1.31 -3.73
N ALA A 154 -9.36 1.46 -2.44
CA ALA A 154 -9.46 2.75 -1.77
C ALA A 154 -8.53 3.81 -2.40
N HIS A 155 -7.29 3.44 -2.76
CA HIS A 155 -6.33 4.36 -3.37
C HIS A 155 -6.64 4.67 -4.84
N ILE A 156 -7.04 3.70 -5.65
CA ILE A 156 -7.37 3.91 -7.07
C ILE A 156 -8.67 4.72 -7.24
N VAL A 157 -9.67 4.55 -6.36
CA VAL A 157 -10.86 5.43 -6.32
C VAL A 157 -10.46 6.86 -5.94
N ALA A 158 -9.62 7.05 -4.92
CA ALA A 158 -9.15 8.38 -4.55
C ALA A 158 -8.38 9.06 -5.70
N ALA A 159 -7.52 8.32 -6.42
CA ALA A 159 -6.82 8.83 -7.59
C ALA A 159 -7.78 9.24 -8.72
N LEU A 160 -8.85 8.47 -8.97
CA LEU A 160 -9.85 8.82 -9.98
C LEU A 160 -10.64 10.08 -9.58
N LEU A 161 -11.05 10.19 -8.31
CA LEU A 161 -11.75 11.37 -7.79
C LEU A 161 -10.86 12.63 -7.85
N ASN A 162 -9.59 12.52 -7.46
CA ASN A 162 -8.60 13.59 -7.59
C ASN A 162 -8.43 14.05 -9.04
N ALA A 163 -8.33 13.11 -10.00
CA ALA A 163 -8.14 13.39 -11.42
C ALA A 163 -9.31 14.13 -12.10
N TYR A 164 -10.50 14.16 -11.47
CA TYR A 164 -11.62 15.02 -11.88
C TYR A 164 -11.69 16.33 -11.07
N ALA A 165 -11.49 16.27 -9.76
CA ALA A 165 -11.73 17.40 -8.87
C ALA A 165 -10.58 18.43 -8.81
N ILE A 166 -9.35 18.02 -9.13
CA ILE A 166 -8.13 18.80 -8.85
C ILE A 166 -7.42 19.14 -10.17
N PRO A 167 -7.53 20.40 -10.66
CA PRO A 167 -6.79 20.86 -11.83
C PRO A 167 -5.28 20.70 -11.61
N GLY A 168 -4.61 19.98 -12.51
CA GLY A 168 -3.17 19.75 -12.42
C GLY A 168 -2.75 18.59 -11.50
N TYR A 169 -3.63 17.66 -11.14
CA TYR A 169 -3.30 16.46 -10.33
C TYR A 169 -2.19 15.55 -10.93
N GLY A 170 -1.81 15.75 -12.19
CA GLY A 170 -0.68 15.06 -12.82
C GLY A 170 -1.02 13.70 -13.45
N MET A 171 -2.08 13.02 -12.99
CA MET A 171 -2.73 11.93 -13.70
C MET A 171 -4.08 12.37 -14.27
N SER A 172 -4.40 11.99 -15.51
CA SER A 172 -5.75 12.12 -16.04
C SER A 172 -6.64 10.94 -15.60
N PRO A 173 -7.98 11.05 -15.67
CA PRO A 173 -8.87 9.92 -15.38
C PRO A 173 -8.56 8.68 -16.25
N ALA A 174 -8.14 8.88 -17.49
CA ALA A 174 -7.77 7.80 -18.41
C ALA A 174 -6.50 7.06 -17.97
N ASP A 175 -5.52 7.76 -17.37
CA ASP A 175 -4.31 7.14 -16.84
C ASP A 175 -4.63 6.27 -15.62
N VAL A 176 -5.48 6.77 -14.71
CA VAL A 176 -5.93 6.01 -13.53
C VAL A 176 -6.74 4.78 -13.94
N GLN A 177 -7.60 4.91 -14.96
CA GLN A 177 -8.32 3.79 -15.57
C GLN A 177 -7.37 2.76 -16.22
N ALA A 178 -6.34 3.21 -16.94
CA ALA A 178 -5.36 2.33 -17.55
C ALA A 178 -4.48 1.60 -16.52
N ILE A 179 -4.12 2.26 -15.41
CA ILE A 179 -3.44 1.63 -14.28
C ILE A 179 -4.31 0.53 -13.69
N TYR A 180 -5.59 0.79 -13.42
CA TYR A 180 -6.51 -0.24 -12.93
C TYR A 180 -6.63 -1.42 -13.89
N ALA A 181 -6.93 -1.17 -15.16
CA ALA A 181 -7.16 -2.21 -16.16
C ALA A 181 -5.91 -3.10 -16.39
N ASN A 182 -4.71 -2.53 -16.27
CA ASN A 182 -3.45 -3.27 -16.32
C ASN A 182 -3.30 -4.20 -15.10
N VAL A 183 -3.65 -3.75 -13.89
CA VAL A 183 -3.61 -4.61 -12.67
C VAL A 183 -4.71 -5.69 -12.71
N ASP A 184 -5.95 -5.37 -13.09
CA ASP A 184 -7.07 -6.32 -13.23
C ASP A 184 -6.69 -7.45 -14.19
N ALA A 185 -6.20 -7.12 -15.39
CA ALA A 185 -5.76 -8.07 -16.41
C ALA A 185 -4.56 -8.96 -16.00
N ASN A 186 -3.71 -8.49 -15.06
CA ASN A 186 -2.53 -9.21 -14.59
C ASN A 186 -2.73 -9.97 -13.26
N GLY A 187 -3.95 -9.96 -12.68
CA GLY A 187 -4.29 -10.76 -11.49
C GLY A 187 -5.10 -10.04 -10.40
N GLY A 188 -5.51 -8.79 -10.62
CA GLY A 188 -6.33 -8.01 -9.68
C GLY A 188 -5.61 -7.60 -8.40
N ALA A 189 -6.37 -7.06 -7.45
CA ALA A 189 -5.87 -6.46 -6.22
C ALA A 189 -5.09 -7.41 -5.32
N ALA A 190 -5.46 -8.71 -5.28
CA ALA A 190 -4.89 -9.68 -4.35
C ALA A 190 -3.52 -10.26 -4.74
N GLY A 191 -3.07 -10.05 -5.98
CA GLY A 191 -1.82 -10.66 -6.46
C GLY A 191 -1.41 -10.32 -7.89
N GLY A 192 -2.08 -9.35 -8.53
CA GLY A 192 -1.68 -8.82 -9.82
C GLY A 192 -0.48 -7.87 -9.73
N TYR A 193 -0.19 -7.22 -10.85
CA TYR A 193 0.92 -6.29 -10.99
C TYR A 193 0.65 -5.31 -12.13
N TYR A 194 1.22 -4.11 -12.06
CA TYR A 194 1.27 -3.21 -13.20
C TYR A 194 2.49 -3.55 -14.05
N MET A 195 2.26 -3.93 -15.31
CA MET A 195 3.31 -4.18 -16.29
C MET A 195 3.55 -2.92 -17.13
N GLY A 196 4.73 -2.30 -16.98
CA GLY A 196 5.10 -1.10 -17.72
C GLY A 196 5.68 -1.40 -19.10
N ASN A 197 5.58 -0.45 -20.02
CA ASN A 197 6.09 -0.56 -21.40
C ASN A 197 7.62 -0.77 -21.50
N ASN A 198 8.35 -0.56 -20.40
CA ASN A 198 9.80 -0.82 -20.27
C ASN A 198 10.12 -2.25 -19.77
N GLY A 199 9.11 -3.11 -19.61
CA GLY A 199 9.27 -4.48 -19.11
C GLY A 199 9.50 -4.60 -17.60
N LYS A 200 9.51 -3.49 -16.84
CA LYS A 200 9.48 -3.53 -15.38
C LYS A 200 8.05 -3.82 -14.90
N MET A 201 7.94 -4.60 -13.83
CA MET A 201 6.69 -4.85 -13.11
C MET A 201 6.68 -4.04 -11.81
N LEU A 202 5.51 -3.55 -11.40
CA LEU A 202 5.25 -3.07 -10.04
C LEU A 202 4.20 -3.98 -9.39
N THR A 203 4.44 -4.42 -8.15
CA THR A 203 3.40 -5.12 -7.36
C THR A 203 2.25 -4.17 -7.04
N VAL A 204 1.07 -4.70 -6.66
CA VAL A 204 -0.06 -3.87 -6.21
C VAL A 204 0.36 -2.90 -5.09
N GLU A 205 1.21 -3.33 -4.15
CA GLU A 205 1.78 -2.48 -3.10
C GLU A 205 2.61 -1.32 -3.65
N GLN A 206 3.39 -1.55 -4.70
CA GLN A 206 4.18 -0.51 -5.34
C GLN A 206 3.32 0.46 -6.18
N VAL A 207 2.22 -0.02 -6.77
CA VAL A 207 1.22 0.84 -7.42
C VAL A 207 0.49 1.69 -6.38
N VAL A 208 0.16 1.15 -5.21
CA VAL A 208 -0.39 1.91 -4.08
C VAL A 208 0.61 2.93 -3.55
N ALA A 209 1.89 2.56 -3.41
CA ALA A 209 2.95 3.49 -2.99
C ALA A 209 3.17 4.63 -4.01
N PHE A 210 3.09 4.33 -5.31
CA PHE A 210 3.07 5.35 -6.38
C PHE A 210 1.87 6.29 -6.20
N ILE A 211 0.65 5.76 -6.10
CA ILE A 211 -0.55 6.59 -5.91
C ILE A 211 -0.38 7.45 -4.65
N GLN A 212 0.06 6.88 -3.53
CA GLN A 212 0.34 7.62 -2.29
C GLN A 212 1.36 8.75 -2.44
N SER A 213 2.33 8.64 -3.36
CA SER A 213 3.28 9.73 -3.64
C SER A 213 2.66 10.93 -4.37
N THR A 214 1.49 10.74 -5.01
CA THR A 214 0.70 11.82 -5.62
C THR A 214 -0.31 12.46 -4.65
N LEU A 215 -0.43 11.96 -3.42
CA LEU A 215 -1.36 12.46 -2.41
C LEU A 215 -0.65 13.39 -1.42
N CYS A 216 -1.29 14.49 -1.04
CA CYS A 216 -0.83 15.26 0.11
C CYS A 216 -1.03 14.45 1.40
N ALA A 217 0.05 14.30 2.16
CA ALA A 217 -0.06 13.88 3.54
C ALA A 217 -0.74 15.01 4.34
N TYR A 218 -1.88 14.70 4.96
CA TYR A 218 -2.50 15.56 5.97
C TYR A 218 -1.49 15.78 7.11
N GLN A 219 -1.17 17.03 7.43
CA GLN A 219 -0.30 17.43 8.54
C GLN A 219 -1.12 17.85 9.75
#